data_AF-A0A2A2SAW8-F1
#
_entry.id   AF-A0A2A2SAW8-F1
#
_cell.length_a   1.000
_cell.length_b   1.000
_cell.length_c   1.000
_cell.angle_alpha   90.00
_cell.angle_beta   90.00
_cell.angle_gamma   90.00
#
_symmetry.space_group_name_H-M   'P 1'
#
loop_
_entity.id
_entity.type
_entity.pdbx_description
1 polymer ?
#
loop_
_entity_poly.entity_id
_entity_poly.type
_entity_poly.pdbx_seq_one_letter_code
_entity_poly.pdbx_strand_id
1 'polypeptide(L)'
;MWDAGGTDTIDFSGWNTPSTIDLNPGAFSSGGGIEQFLTLEQINANRAAAGLAPRTQAVFDAYQALKATYDIESPLFKDNISIAYGATIENAVGGGGNDRIIGNSVANVLSGKGGADLFELRTAGTSGADRIADWSRSDALATTKAISDGNGDGIITFSSNRALALDTDGDSVLLAGSRGLRYLGSADGLFFYAERGARPVAGTGQRVSEGTVGDDTMNGSTSASTTDVFFFDTGNAAPTTGNDTVRFTSRDLLVTTTAIADGNGDGIISFSGGVLDLSGNGGTVALSDGASGLSQLEFDGSVVRNGVTYYVYSALGSDVGLADLRVG
;
A
#
# COMPACT_ATOMS: atom_id res chain seq x y z
N MET A 1 7.39 10.04 25.88
CA MET A 1 6.94 8.93 26.74
C MET A 1 8.14 8.38 27.48
N TRP A 2 8.05 8.20 28.79
CA TRP A 2 9.06 7.52 29.60
C TRP A 2 8.38 6.31 30.23
N ASP A 3 8.99 5.14 30.09
CA ASP A 3 8.53 3.91 30.71
C ASP A 3 9.71 3.22 31.43
N ALA A 4 9.44 2.61 32.58
CA ALA A 4 10.44 2.01 33.46
C ALA A 4 10.34 0.47 33.55
N GLY A 5 9.48 -0.15 32.74
CA GLY A 5 9.26 -1.58 32.63
C GLY A 5 7.78 -1.94 32.55
N GLY A 6 7.47 -2.96 31.76
CA GLY A 6 6.10 -3.35 31.48
C GLY A 6 5.99 -4.10 30.17
N THR A 7 4.78 -4.15 29.65
CA THR A 7 4.52 -4.48 28.24
C THR A 7 3.54 -3.44 27.76
N ASP A 8 4.02 -2.53 26.94
CA ASP A 8 3.38 -1.25 26.69
C ASP A 8 2.90 -1.14 25.24
N THR A 9 1.88 -0.32 25.04
CA THR A 9 1.23 -0.17 23.74
C THR A 9 1.04 1.30 23.39
N ILE A 10 1.46 1.69 22.19
CA ILE A 10 0.98 2.91 21.54
C ILE A 10 -0.30 2.56 20.78
N ASP A 11 -1.42 3.13 21.20
CA ASP A 11 -2.74 2.82 20.66
C ASP A 11 -3.39 4.03 19.97
N PHE A 12 -3.46 3.98 18.65
CA PHE A 12 -4.10 4.98 17.78
C PHE A 12 -5.43 4.51 17.20
N SER A 13 -6.03 3.44 17.72
CA SER A 13 -7.23 2.83 17.13
C SER A 13 -8.47 3.72 17.06
N GLY A 14 -8.44 4.89 17.71
CA GLY A 14 -9.51 5.89 17.66
C GLY A 14 -9.45 6.82 16.45
N TRP A 15 -8.40 6.75 15.62
CA TRP A 15 -8.22 7.62 14.45
C TRP A 15 -8.51 6.86 13.15
N ASN A 16 -9.00 7.57 12.13
CA ASN A 16 -9.15 7.05 10.75
C ASN A 16 -8.12 7.66 9.78
N THR A 17 -7.26 8.55 10.28
CA THR A 17 -6.21 9.19 9.50
C THR A 17 -4.95 8.34 9.48
N PRO A 18 -4.16 8.35 8.39
CA PRO A 18 -2.85 7.71 8.34
C PRO A 18 -1.92 8.16 9.48
N SER A 19 -1.20 7.20 10.04
CA SER A 19 -0.25 7.39 11.13
C SER A 19 1.12 6.78 10.80
N THR A 20 2.16 7.32 11.43
CA THR A 20 3.49 6.70 11.47
C THR A 20 3.82 6.41 12.92
N ILE A 21 3.92 5.14 13.29
CA ILE A 21 4.24 4.71 14.65
C ILE A 21 5.65 4.10 14.63
N ASP A 22 6.61 4.73 15.30
CA ASP A 22 7.97 4.21 15.46
C ASP A 22 8.20 3.85 16.93
N LEU A 23 8.37 2.56 17.21
CA LEU A 23 8.56 2.03 18.57
C LEU A 23 10.00 2.19 19.09
N ASN A 24 10.90 2.79 18.32
CA ASN A 24 12.30 2.89 18.71
C ASN A 24 12.55 4.00 19.75
N PRO A 25 13.42 3.77 20.76
CA PRO A 25 13.76 4.80 21.73
C PRO A 25 14.36 6.04 21.06
N GLY A 26 13.88 7.23 21.42
CA GLY A 26 14.29 8.50 20.82
C GLY A 26 13.56 8.85 19.51
N ALA A 27 12.75 7.94 18.96
CA ALA A 27 12.01 8.19 17.74
C ALA A 27 10.77 9.06 17.99
N PHE A 28 10.33 9.71 16.90
CA PHE A 28 9.06 10.41 16.83
C PHE A 28 8.04 9.57 16.06
N SER A 29 6.79 9.71 16.46
CA SER A 29 5.61 9.16 15.82
C SER A 29 4.66 10.29 15.45
N SER A 30 3.89 10.08 14.40
CA SER A 30 2.87 11.00 13.87
C SER A 30 1.52 10.31 13.93
N GLY A 31 0.53 10.91 14.58
CA GLY A 31 -0.80 10.30 14.68
C GLY A 31 -1.89 11.28 15.08
N GLY A 32 -3.08 11.06 14.53
CA GLY A 32 -4.27 11.90 14.71
C GLY A 32 -4.33 13.10 13.76
N GLY A 33 -5.37 13.92 13.96
CA GLY A 33 -5.73 15.01 13.05
C GLY A 33 -7.08 14.75 12.38
N ILE A 34 -7.31 15.38 11.24
CA ILE A 34 -8.51 15.17 10.40
C ILE A 34 -8.09 14.90 8.96
N GLU A 35 -8.92 14.21 8.19
CA GLU A 35 -8.60 13.80 6.81
C GLU A 35 -8.39 14.99 5.86
N GLN A 36 -9.16 16.06 6.04
CA GLN A 36 -9.08 17.26 5.21
C GLN A 36 -9.49 18.51 5.98
N PHE A 37 -8.90 19.64 5.62
CA PHE A 37 -9.40 20.93 6.08
C PHE A 37 -10.78 21.20 5.49
N LEU A 38 -11.73 21.55 6.35
CA LEU A 38 -13.10 21.87 5.92
C LEU A 38 -13.18 23.27 5.31
N THR A 39 -14.04 23.42 4.31
CA THR A 39 -14.45 24.73 3.80
C THR A 39 -15.34 25.45 4.81
N LEU A 40 -15.47 26.79 4.71
CA LEU A 40 -16.39 27.54 5.57
C LEU A 40 -17.83 27.02 5.51
N GLU A 41 -18.28 26.61 4.33
CA GLU A 41 -19.60 26.02 4.13
C GLU A 41 -19.77 24.74 4.92
N GLN A 42 -18.82 23.79 4.80
CA GLN A 42 -18.83 22.54 5.55
C GLN A 42 -18.75 22.78 7.06
N ILE A 43 -17.91 23.72 7.50
CA ILE A 43 -17.82 24.12 8.91
C ILE A 43 -19.19 24.59 9.41
N ASN A 44 -19.86 25.45 8.66
CA ASN A 44 -21.15 26.00 9.05
C ASN A 44 -22.28 24.96 9.00
N ALA A 45 -22.23 24.02 8.05
CA ALA A 45 -23.14 22.87 8.02
C ALA A 45 -22.99 22.01 9.28
N ASN A 46 -21.76 21.65 9.66
CA ASN A 46 -21.48 20.87 10.87
C ASN A 46 -21.92 21.62 12.15
N ARG A 47 -21.69 22.93 12.20
CA ARG A 47 -22.13 23.77 13.32
C ARG A 47 -23.64 23.84 13.43
N ALA A 48 -24.34 24.01 12.31
CA ALA A 48 -25.80 24.01 12.29
C ALA A 48 -26.37 22.66 12.78
N ALA A 49 -25.77 21.54 12.36
CA ALA A 49 -26.14 20.20 12.83
C ALA A 49 -25.94 20.04 14.35
N ALA A 50 -24.93 20.71 14.92
CA ALA A 50 -24.66 20.75 16.36
C ALA A 50 -25.45 21.85 17.12
N GLY A 51 -26.36 22.58 16.46
CA GLY A 51 -27.11 23.68 17.08
C GLY A 51 -26.27 24.92 17.42
N LEU A 52 -25.12 25.10 16.76
CA LEU A 52 -24.18 26.20 16.97
C LEU A 52 -24.35 27.27 15.88
N ALA A 53 -24.21 28.54 16.27
CA ALA A 53 -24.25 29.67 15.33
C ALA A 53 -23.13 29.59 14.26
N PRO A 54 -23.36 30.05 13.02
CA PRO A 54 -22.35 29.98 11.96
C PRO A 54 -21.12 30.85 12.26
N ARG A 55 -19.98 30.48 11.69
CA ARG A 55 -18.76 31.30 11.61
C ARG A 55 -18.84 32.25 10.41
N THR A 56 -18.28 33.44 10.58
CA THR A 56 -18.18 34.44 9.51
C THR A 56 -16.94 34.20 8.65
N GLN A 57 -16.95 34.76 7.43
CA GLN A 57 -15.79 34.73 6.53
C GLN A 57 -14.54 35.32 7.19
N ALA A 58 -14.68 36.46 7.89
CA ALA A 58 -13.55 37.09 8.58
C ALA A 58 -12.88 36.18 9.62
N VAL A 59 -13.65 35.34 10.33
CA VAL A 59 -13.09 34.37 11.28
C VAL A 59 -12.37 33.24 10.55
N PHE A 60 -12.94 32.75 9.46
CA PHE A 60 -12.32 31.71 8.63
C PHE A 60 -11.00 32.21 8.01
N ASP A 61 -10.99 33.42 7.45
CA ASP A 61 -9.80 34.03 6.86
C ASP A 61 -8.68 34.22 7.90
N ALA A 62 -9.03 34.56 9.15
CA ALA A 62 -8.07 34.63 10.24
C ALA A 62 -7.43 33.27 10.54
N TYR A 63 -8.19 32.17 10.52
CA TYR A 63 -7.63 30.82 10.68
C TYR A 63 -6.75 30.41 9.49
N GLN A 64 -7.14 30.75 8.26
CA GLN A 64 -6.34 30.49 7.07
C GLN A 64 -5.03 31.28 7.09
N ALA A 65 -5.05 32.53 7.54
CA ALA A 65 -3.84 33.34 7.72
C ALA A 65 -2.91 32.76 8.80
N LEU A 66 -3.46 32.24 9.91
CA LEU A 66 -2.66 31.54 10.92
C LEU A 66 -2.01 30.28 10.35
N LYS A 67 -2.76 29.46 9.62
CA LYS A 67 -2.19 28.27 8.95
C LYS A 67 -1.03 28.64 8.04
N ALA A 68 -1.19 29.66 7.20
CA ALA A 68 -0.11 30.13 6.33
C ALA A 68 1.09 30.67 7.13
N THR A 69 0.85 31.35 8.25
CA THR A 69 1.92 31.89 9.12
C THR A 69 2.76 30.78 9.74
N TYR A 70 2.14 29.64 10.07
CA TYR A 70 2.77 28.49 10.70
C TYR A 70 3.08 27.35 9.72
N ASP A 71 2.96 27.59 8.41
CA ASP A 71 3.23 26.61 7.36
C ASP A 71 2.44 25.28 7.55
N ILE A 72 1.21 25.39 8.03
CA ILE A 72 0.33 24.24 8.28
C ILE A 72 -0.36 23.87 6.97
N GLU A 73 0.32 23.05 6.18
CA GLU A 73 -0.18 22.53 4.90
C GLU A 73 -1.05 21.28 5.06
N SER A 74 -0.83 20.51 6.13
CA SER A 74 -1.56 19.27 6.41
C SER A 74 -2.43 19.38 7.66
N PRO A 75 -3.65 18.81 7.65
CA PRO A 75 -4.48 18.67 8.85
C PRO A 75 -4.05 17.52 9.77
N LEU A 76 -3.05 16.73 9.34
CA LEU A 76 -2.49 15.63 10.11
C LEU A 76 -1.45 16.14 11.10
N PHE A 77 -1.43 15.57 12.30
CA PHE A 77 -0.37 15.86 13.26
C PHE A 77 0.93 15.14 12.86
N LYS A 78 2.05 15.83 13.03
CA LYS A 78 3.39 15.36 12.67
C LYS A 78 4.32 15.43 13.87
N ASP A 79 5.08 14.36 14.08
CA ASP A 79 6.08 14.19 15.14
C ASP A 79 5.57 14.60 16.53
N ASN A 80 4.29 14.34 16.78
CA ASN A 80 3.58 14.82 17.96
C ASN A 80 3.72 13.89 19.18
N ILE A 81 4.29 12.69 18.97
CA ILE A 81 4.50 11.70 20.02
C ILE A 81 5.96 11.26 19.94
N SER A 82 6.65 11.19 21.08
CA SER A 82 8.05 10.76 21.14
C SER A 82 8.28 9.73 22.22
N ILE A 83 9.23 8.82 22.00
CA ILE A 83 9.69 7.85 22.99
C ILE A 83 11.01 8.35 23.57
N ALA A 84 11.14 8.40 24.89
CA ALA A 84 12.39 8.82 25.52
C ALA A 84 13.48 7.77 25.32
N TYR A 85 14.74 8.21 25.26
CA TYR A 85 15.87 7.28 25.26
C TYR A 85 15.82 6.37 26.48
N GLY A 86 16.03 5.06 26.25
CA GLY A 86 16.04 4.03 27.30
C GLY A 86 14.66 3.48 27.67
N ALA A 87 13.57 4.06 27.17
CA ALA A 87 12.24 3.44 27.29
C ALA A 87 12.07 2.38 26.20
N THR A 88 11.41 1.27 26.52
CA THR A 88 11.03 0.22 25.56
C THR A 88 9.51 0.22 25.44
N ILE A 89 8.98 0.11 24.22
CA ILE A 89 7.56 -0.04 23.94
C ILE A 89 7.42 -1.26 23.03
N GLU A 90 6.61 -2.23 23.43
CA GLU A 90 6.53 -3.52 22.75
C GLU A 90 5.48 -3.54 21.65
N ASN A 91 4.41 -2.75 21.76
CA ASN A 91 3.24 -2.92 20.91
C ASN A 91 2.77 -1.62 20.26
N ALA A 92 2.16 -1.77 19.08
CA ALA A 92 1.52 -0.68 18.36
C ALA A 92 0.16 -1.12 17.81
N VAL A 93 -0.80 -0.21 17.89
CA VAL A 93 -2.10 -0.36 17.25
C VAL A 93 -2.36 0.89 16.42
N GLY A 94 -2.49 0.71 15.11
CA GLY A 94 -2.91 1.71 14.13
C GLY A 94 -4.40 2.03 14.19
N GLY A 95 -4.85 2.86 13.26
CA GLY A 95 -6.20 3.35 13.09
C GLY A 95 -6.91 2.80 11.84
N GLY A 96 -7.89 3.54 11.32
CA GLY A 96 -8.61 3.17 10.09
C GLY A 96 -7.97 3.67 8.79
N GLY A 97 -6.81 4.33 8.87
CA GLY A 97 -6.08 4.85 7.71
C GLY A 97 -4.86 3.99 7.41
N ASN A 98 -4.25 4.19 6.24
CA ASN A 98 -3.04 3.45 5.84
C ASN A 98 -1.85 3.84 6.73
N ASP A 99 -1.49 2.98 7.68
CA ASP A 99 -0.48 3.28 8.68
C ASP A 99 0.88 2.71 8.31
N ARG A 100 1.95 3.37 8.78
CA ARG A 100 3.30 2.82 8.81
C ARG A 100 3.70 2.53 10.24
N ILE A 101 3.91 1.26 10.56
CA ILE A 101 4.24 0.80 11.92
C ILE A 101 5.63 0.17 11.89
N ILE A 102 6.56 0.76 12.66
CA ILE A 102 7.96 0.37 12.70
C ILE A 102 8.27 -0.25 14.05
N GLY A 103 8.62 -1.54 14.03
CA GLY A 103 9.06 -2.29 15.20
C GLY A 103 10.43 -1.83 15.72
N ASN A 104 10.79 -2.29 16.91
CA ASN A 104 12.10 -2.08 17.51
C ASN A 104 12.82 -3.42 17.69
N SER A 105 13.79 -3.49 18.60
CA SER A 105 14.64 -4.67 18.76
C SER A 105 14.12 -5.72 19.74
N VAL A 106 12.90 -5.54 20.28
CA VAL A 106 12.25 -6.54 21.12
C VAL A 106 11.06 -7.14 20.39
N ALA A 107 10.59 -8.30 20.84
CA ALA A 107 9.40 -8.94 20.26
C ALA A 107 8.18 -8.01 20.31
N ASN A 108 7.71 -7.61 19.14
CA ASN A 108 6.59 -6.68 19.02
C ASN A 108 5.26 -7.37 18.69
N VAL A 109 4.15 -6.83 19.18
CA VAL A 109 2.80 -7.13 18.67
C VAL A 109 2.25 -5.90 17.97
N LEU A 110 2.10 -6.01 16.66
CA LEU A 110 1.70 -4.91 15.78
C LEU A 110 0.32 -5.19 15.19
N SER A 111 -0.53 -4.17 15.13
CA SER A 111 -1.86 -4.23 14.50
C SER A 111 -2.07 -2.95 13.71
N GLY A 112 -2.35 -3.04 12.42
CA GLY A 112 -2.61 -1.88 11.57
C GLY A 112 -4.06 -1.38 11.66
N LYS A 113 -5.00 -2.32 11.90
CA LYS A 113 -6.45 -2.17 11.89
C LYS A 113 -7.03 -2.05 10.49
N GLY A 114 -7.45 -0.86 10.08
CA GLY A 114 -8.13 -0.65 8.81
C GLY A 114 -7.24 0.15 7.88
N GLY A 115 -7.34 -0.09 6.58
CA GLY A 115 -6.43 0.50 5.61
C GLY A 115 -5.45 -0.54 5.07
N ALA A 116 -4.54 -0.07 4.23
CA ALA A 116 -3.40 -0.84 3.75
C ALA A 116 -2.19 -0.43 4.58
N ASP A 117 -1.70 -1.33 5.44
CA ASP A 117 -0.69 -0.99 6.45
C ASP A 117 0.70 -1.51 6.11
N LEU A 118 1.72 -0.67 6.31
CA LEU A 118 3.13 -1.00 6.13
C LEU A 118 3.78 -1.32 7.48
N PHE A 119 4.16 -2.57 7.67
CA PHE A 119 4.91 -3.01 8.84
C PHE A 119 6.39 -3.08 8.52
N GLU A 120 7.23 -2.36 9.26
CA GLU A 120 8.69 -2.37 9.08
C GLU A 120 9.40 -3.07 10.25
N LEU A 121 10.20 -4.09 9.93
CA LEU A 121 11.04 -4.80 10.90
C LEU A 121 12.51 -4.65 10.51
N ARG A 122 13.33 -4.08 11.41
CA ARG A 122 14.73 -3.70 11.13
C ARG A 122 15.70 -4.87 11.32
N THR A 123 15.64 -5.84 10.43
CA THR A 123 16.43 -7.10 10.42
C THR A 123 17.93 -6.94 10.12
N ALA A 124 18.45 -5.72 9.97
CA ALA A 124 19.90 -5.47 9.90
C ALA A 124 20.60 -5.64 11.26
N GLY A 125 19.85 -5.39 12.35
CA GLY A 125 20.16 -5.85 13.71
C GLY A 125 19.13 -6.89 14.13
N THR A 126 18.80 -6.96 15.42
CA THR A 126 17.73 -7.82 15.93
C THR A 126 16.39 -7.09 15.90
N SER A 127 15.36 -7.73 15.37
CA SER A 127 13.93 -7.35 15.48
C SER A 127 13.19 -8.22 16.51
N GLY A 128 13.66 -9.44 16.74
CA GLY A 128 13.06 -10.34 17.73
C GLY A 128 12.00 -11.26 17.13
N ALA A 129 11.07 -11.71 17.98
CA ALA A 129 10.01 -12.64 17.61
C ALA A 129 8.67 -11.91 17.54
N ASP A 130 8.43 -11.28 16.39
CA ASP A 130 7.32 -10.37 16.17
C ASP A 130 6.01 -11.07 15.79
N ARG A 131 4.92 -10.35 15.96
CA ARG A 131 3.59 -10.76 15.51
C ARG A 131 2.86 -9.59 14.89
N ILE A 132 2.43 -9.76 13.64
CA ILE A 132 1.46 -8.88 13.00
C ILE A 132 0.09 -9.53 13.15
N ALA A 133 -0.77 -8.90 13.94
CA ALA A 133 -1.99 -9.50 14.49
C ALA A 133 -3.15 -9.57 13.49
N ASP A 134 -3.16 -8.69 12.49
CA ASP A 134 -4.25 -8.45 11.55
C ASP A 134 -3.81 -8.42 10.08
N TRP A 135 -2.70 -9.11 9.78
CA TRP A 135 -2.14 -9.22 8.44
C TRP A 135 -3.21 -9.48 7.36
N SER A 136 -3.25 -8.57 6.39
CA SER A 136 -4.22 -8.54 5.31
C SER A 136 -3.55 -8.68 3.94
N ARG A 137 -4.37 -8.71 2.88
CA ARG A 137 -3.86 -8.79 1.50
C ARG A 137 -3.39 -7.44 0.95
N SER A 138 -3.85 -6.33 1.54
CA SER A 138 -3.43 -4.97 1.19
C SER A 138 -2.21 -4.51 1.98
N ASP A 139 -1.82 -5.24 3.02
CA ASP A 139 -0.67 -4.87 3.85
C ASP A 139 0.66 -5.20 3.15
N ALA A 140 1.71 -4.56 3.63
CA ALA A 140 3.08 -4.82 3.22
C ALA A 140 3.98 -5.04 4.45
N LEU A 141 4.96 -5.92 4.27
CA LEU A 141 6.07 -6.09 5.19
C LEU A 141 7.32 -5.49 4.52
N ALA A 142 8.01 -4.61 5.23
CA ALA A 142 9.32 -4.10 4.87
C ALA A 142 10.38 -4.61 5.83
N THR A 143 11.53 -5.03 5.29
CA THR A 143 12.69 -5.45 6.08
C THR A 143 13.96 -4.76 5.57
N THR A 144 14.96 -4.58 6.43
CA THR A 144 16.25 -3.96 6.04
C THR A 144 17.26 -4.96 5.46
N LYS A 145 16.97 -6.26 5.54
CA LYS A 145 17.63 -7.32 4.77
C LYS A 145 16.59 -8.14 4.01
N ALA A 146 16.95 -8.63 2.82
CA ALA A 146 16.11 -9.52 2.06
C ALA A 146 15.89 -10.84 2.82
N ILE A 147 14.63 -11.27 2.92
CA ILE A 147 14.24 -12.59 3.41
C ILE A 147 14.69 -13.65 2.38
N SER A 148 15.22 -14.76 2.86
CA SER A 148 15.75 -15.83 2.00
C SER A 148 14.65 -16.47 1.15
N ASP A 149 14.82 -16.40 -0.17
CA ASP A 149 14.06 -17.16 -1.17
C ASP A 149 14.94 -18.28 -1.72
N GLY A 150 14.78 -19.48 -1.17
CA GLY A 150 15.65 -20.62 -1.47
C GLY A 150 15.48 -21.22 -2.87
N ASN A 151 14.32 -21.03 -3.52
CA ASN A 151 14.08 -21.53 -4.87
C ASN A 151 14.12 -20.41 -5.94
N GLY A 152 14.18 -19.14 -5.51
CA GLY A 152 14.35 -17.99 -6.39
C GLY A 152 13.14 -17.73 -7.29
N ASP A 153 11.94 -18.16 -6.87
CA ASP A 153 10.70 -17.95 -7.64
C ASP A 153 9.99 -16.65 -7.26
N GLY A 154 10.55 -15.86 -6.34
CA GLY A 154 10.00 -14.62 -5.83
C GLY A 154 8.94 -14.82 -4.75
N ILE A 155 8.67 -16.06 -4.32
CA ILE A 155 7.65 -16.41 -3.33
C ILE A 155 8.29 -17.09 -2.12
N ILE A 156 8.24 -16.39 -0.98
CA ILE A 156 8.66 -16.94 0.30
C ILE A 156 7.50 -17.75 0.87
N THR A 157 7.64 -19.07 0.93
CA THR A 157 6.60 -19.96 1.47
C THR A 157 6.90 -20.40 2.89
N PHE A 158 5.86 -20.47 3.72
CA PHE A 158 5.94 -20.97 5.09
C PHE A 158 4.61 -21.59 5.51
N SER A 159 4.62 -22.39 6.57
CA SER A 159 3.39 -23.01 7.07
C SER A 159 2.49 -21.96 7.75
N SER A 160 1.17 -22.03 7.52
CA SER A 160 0.22 -21.13 8.18
C SER A 160 0.37 -21.16 9.70
N ASN A 161 0.28 -19.98 10.32
CA ASN A 161 0.41 -19.76 11.75
C ASN A 161 1.76 -20.22 12.35
N ARG A 162 2.79 -20.41 11.52
CA ARG A 162 4.18 -20.47 11.98
C ARG A 162 4.85 -19.14 11.71
N ALA A 163 5.76 -18.76 12.61
CA ALA A 163 6.60 -17.60 12.38
C ALA A 163 7.50 -17.84 11.17
N LEU A 164 7.51 -16.87 10.25
CA LEU A 164 8.47 -16.77 9.17
C LEU A 164 9.80 -16.33 9.76
N ALA A 165 10.87 -17.10 9.55
CA ALA A 165 12.22 -16.63 9.86
C ALA A 165 12.60 -15.51 8.88
N LEU A 166 13.03 -14.37 9.43
CA LEU A 166 13.41 -13.20 8.64
C LEU A 166 14.88 -13.26 8.24
N ASP A 167 15.73 -13.80 9.11
CA ASP A 167 17.13 -14.09 8.80
C ASP A 167 17.68 -15.29 9.61
N THR A 168 19.01 -15.38 9.75
CA THR A 168 19.69 -16.49 10.46
C THR A 168 19.96 -16.23 11.94
N ASP A 169 19.71 -15.03 12.46
CA ASP A 169 20.06 -14.65 13.84
C ASP A 169 18.95 -14.94 14.86
N GLY A 170 17.77 -15.35 14.38
CA GLY A 170 16.63 -15.74 15.20
C GLY A 170 15.43 -14.80 15.04
N ASP A 171 15.59 -13.71 14.31
CA ASP A 171 14.50 -12.81 13.94
C ASP A 171 13.39 -13.53 13.18
N SER A 172 12.15 -13.32 13.60
CA SER A 172 10.99 -13.97 12.99
C SER A 172 9.73 -13.15 13.16
N VAL A 173 8.78 -13.32 12.23
CA VAL A 173 7.46 -12.69 12.31
C VAL A 173 6.36 -13.70 12.08
N LEU A 174 5.36 -13.68 12.96
CA LEU A 174 4.10 -14.39 12.74
C LEU A 174 3.11 -13.47 12.02
N LEU A 175 2.77 -13.84 10.79
CA LEU A 175 1.74 -13.20 9.97
C LEU A 175 0.44 -14.00 10.08
N ALA A 176 -0.58 -13.45 10.75
CA ALA A 176 -1.83 -14.15 10.99
C ALA A 176 -2.48 -14.64 9.68
N GLY A 177 -2.73 -15.95 9.57
CA GLY A 177 -3.42 -16.53 8.40
C GLY A 177 -2.62 -16.63 7.10
N SER A 178 -1.43 -16.01 7.01
CA SER A 178 -0.59 -16.09 5.81
C SER A 178 0.09 -17.46 5.66
N ARG A 179 0.38 -17.82 4.41
CA ARG A 179 1.16 -19.01 4.03
C ARG A 179 2.30 -18.69 3.08
N GLY A 180 2.49 -17.42 2.78
CA GLY A 180 3.56 -17.00 1.90
C GLY A 180 3.47 -15.54 1.52
N LEU A 181 4.64 -14.99 1.26
CA LEU A 181 4.82 -13.64 0.77
C LEU A 181 5.35 -13.68 -0.67
N ARG A 182 4.98 -12.68 -1.46
CA ARG A 182 5.66 -12.36 -2.72
C ARG A 182 6.62 -11.21 -2.49
N TYR A 183 7.79 -11.28 -3.12
CA TYR A 183 8.76 -10.20 -3.11
C TYR A 183 8.36 -9.10 -4.10
N LEU A 184 8.32 -7.86 -3.61
CA LEU A 184 7.93 -6.67 -4.36
C LEU A 184 9.13 -5.81 -4.76
N GLY A 185 10.37 -6.27 -4.58
CA GLY A 185 11.55 -5.47 -4.88
C GLY A 185 12.07 -4.69 -3.67
N SER A 186 13.01 -3.77 -3.94
CA SER A 186 13.67 -2.98 -2.92
C SER A 186 13.78 -1.52 -3.32
N ALA A 187 13.53 -0.62 -2.37
CA ALA A 187 13.68 0.83 -2.53
C ALA A 187 14.16 1.42 -1.20
N ASP A 188 14.98 2.48 -1.26
CA ASP A 188 15.47 3.21 -0.08
C ASP A 188 16.09 2.34 1.03
N GLY A 189 16.74 1.24 0.64
CA GLY A 189 17.38 0.30 1.58
C GLY A 189 16.43 -0.65 2.29
N LEU A 190 15.16 -0.69 1.90
CA LEU A 190 14.16 -1.65 2.38
C LEU A 190 13.82 -2.66 1.28
N PHE A 191 13.47 -3.87 1.70
CA PHE A 191 12.95 -4.95 0.88
C PHE A 191 11.48 -5.14 1.20
N PHE A 192 10.62 -5.10 0.18
CA PHE A 192 9.18 -5.11 0.35
C PHE A 192 8.57 -6.45 -0.01
N TYR A 193 7.58 -6.84 0.76
CA TYR A 193 6.87 -8.10 0.64
C TYR A 193 5.39 -7.89 0.87
N ALA A 194 4.56 -8.67 0.17
CA ALA A 194 3.12 -8.62 0.35
C ALA A 194 2.52 -10.03 0.29
N GLU A 195 1.25 -10.14 0.65
CA GLU A 195 0.57 -11.44 0.71
C GLU A 195 0.56 -12.11 -0.67
N ARG A 196 1.10 -13.33 -0.74
CA ARG A 196 1.23 -14.08 -2.01
C ARG A 196 -0.10 -14.22 -2.74
N GLY A 197 -1.17 -14.52 -2.01
CA GLY A 197 -2.47 -14.80 -2.63
C GLY A 197 -3.19 -13.56 -3.18
N ALA A 198 -2.62 -12.36 -3.03
CA ALA A 198 -3.13 -11.17 -3.73
C ALA A 198 -2.76 -11.20 -5.23
N ARG A 199 -1.68 -11.91 -5.61
CA ARG A 199 -1.22 -11.97 -7.00
C ARG A 199 -2.11 -12.87 -7.86
N PRO A 200 -2.52 -12.43 -9.08
CA PRO A 200 -3.16 -13.31 -10.06
C PRO A 200 -2.32 -14.56 -10.37
N VAL A 201 -2.99 -15.64 -10.78
CA VAL A 201 -2.36 -16.92 -11.10
C VAL A 201 -2.49 -17.23 -12.59
N ALA A 202 -1.41 -17.68 -13.23
CA ALA A 202 -1.43 -18.02 -14.64
C ALA A 202 -2.32 -19.24 -14.91
N GLY A 203 -3.30 -19.09 -15.81
CA GLY A 203 -4.03 -20.20 -16.42
C GLY A 203 -3.26 -20.85 -17.58
N THR A 204 -3.90 -21.83 -18.22
CA THR A 204 -3.39 -22.42 -19.47
C THR A 204 -3.28 -21.35 -20.55
N GLY A 205 -2.10 -21.20 -21.16
CA GLY A 205 -1.87 -20.18 -22.19
C GLY A 205 -1.69 -18.76 -21.65
N GLN A 206 -1.61 -18.59 -20.32
CA GLN A 206 -1.40 -17.29 -19.70
C GLN A 206 -0.01 -17.18 -19.07
N ARG A 207 0.47 -15.94 -18.96
CA ARG A 207 1.61 -15.58 -18.13
C ARG A 207 1.19 -14.44 -17.22
N VAL A 208 1.74 -14.40 -16.01
CA VAL A 208 1.50 -13.30 -15.06
C VAL A 208 2.84 -12.67 -14.73
N SER A 209 2.95 -11.38 -14.99
CA SER A 209 4.05 -10.51 -14.59
C SER A 209 3.52 -9.51 -13.57
N GLU A 210 4.36 -9.11 -12.63
CA GLU A 210 3.96 -8.21 -11.55
C GLU A 210 4.98 -7.07 -11.45
N GLY A 211 4.47 -5.84 -11.32
CA GLY A 211 5.28 -4.67 -11.01
C GLY A 211 5.82 -4.72 -9.60
N THR A 212 7.06 -4.30 -9.46
CA THR A 212 7.79 -4.16 -8.20
C THR A 212 7.73 -2.72 -7.73
N VAL A 213 8.39 -2.38 -6.62
CA VAL A 213 8.56 -0.99 -6.17
C VAL A 213 9.59 -0.22 -7.01
N GLY A 214 10.28 -0.90 -7.93
CA GLY A 214 11.24 -0.30 -8.86
C GLY A 214 10.65 -0.14 -10.26
N ASP A 215 11.39 0.51 -11.14
CA ASP A 215 11.00 0.71 -12.54
C ASP A 215 11.20 -0.59 -13.33
N ASP A 216 10.11 -1.25 -13.74
CA ASP A 216 10.16 -2.52 -14.44
C ASP A 216 10.03 -2.39 -15.97
N THR A 217 10.65 -3.33 -16.69
CA THR A 217 10.41 -3.53 -18.12
C THR A 217 9.79 -4.90 -18.35
N MET A 218 8.50 -4.95 -18.65
CA MET A 218 7.75 -6.18 -18.85
C MET A 218 7.41 -6.39 -20.33
N ASN A 219 7.84 -7.52 -20.87
CA ASN A 219 7.70 -7.82 -22.29
C ASN A 219 6.56 -8.83 -22.54
N GLY A 220 5.41 -8.32 -22.99
CA GLY A 220 4.29 -9.15 -23.46
C GLY A 220 4.64 -10.02 -24.65
N SER A 221 3.92 -11.12 -24.76
CA SER A 221 4.03 -12.10 -25.83
C SER A 221 3.51 -11.47 -27.12
N THR A 222 4.12 -11.81 -28.24
CA THR A 222 3.56 -11.52 -29.56
C THR A 222 2.73 -12.69 -30.10
N SER A 223 2.56 -13.75 -29.31
CA SER A 223 1.78 -14.93 -29.69
C SER A 223 0.29 -14.64 -29.61
N ALA A 224 -0.44 -14.91 -30.69
CA ALA A 224 -1.89 -14.78 -30.74
C ALA A 224 -2.67 -15.77 -29.85
N SER A 225 -1.98 -16.72 -29.20
CA SER A 225 -2.58 -17.69 -28.27
C SER A 225 -2.16 -17.50 -26.81
N THR A 226 -1.35 -16.47 -26.54
CA THR A 226 -0.90 -16.14 -25.20
C THR A 226 -1.62 -14.90 -24.71
N THR A 227 -2.02 -14.93 -23.44
CA THR A 227 -2.53 -13.76 -22.73
C THR A 227 -1.58 -13.43 -21.60
N ASP A 228 -0.94 -12.26 -21.66
CA ASP A 228 -0.15 -11.76 -20.56
C ASP A 228 -1.03 -10.95 -19.60
N VAL A 229 -0.87 -11.20 -18.31
CA VAL A 229 -1.48 -10.42 -17.24
C VAL A 229 -0.37 -9.61 -16.59
N PHE A 230 -0.42 -8.31 -16.73
CA PHE A 230 0.47 -7.36 -16.06
C PHE A 230 -0.25 -6.84 -14.81
N PHE A 231 0.20 -7.28 -13.66
CA PHE A 231 -0.41 -6.97 -12.37
C PHE A 231 0.36 -5.87 -11.65
N PHE A 232 -0.34 -4.84 -11.23
CA PHE A 232 0.19 -3.76 -10.39
C PHE A 232 -0.68 -3.67 -9.15
N ASP A 233 -0.13 -3.98 -7.98
CA ASP A 233 -0.91 -4.00 -6.74
C ASP A 233 -1.04 -2.60 -6.13
N THR A 234 -1.79 -1.75 -6.83
CA THR A 234 -1.90 -0.30 -6.57
C THR A 234 -2.66 0.09 -5.30
N GLY A 235 -3.23 -0.90 -4.60
CA GLY A 235 -3.92 -0.77 -3.32
C GLY A 235 -3.13 -1.35 -2.15
N ASN A 236 -1.88 -1.76 -2.38
CA ASN A 236 -1.00 -2.29 -1.35
C ASN A 236 -0.36 -1.17 -0.51
N ALA A 237 0.19 -1.51 0.66
CA ALA A 237 0.90 -0.55 1.51
C ALA A 237 2.37 -0.29 1.13
N ALA A 238 2.91 -1.03 0.15
CA ALA A 238 4.22 -0.75 -0.44
C ALA A 238 4.25 0.69 -1.02
N PRO A 239 5.43 1.33 -1.12
CA PRO A 239 5.51 2.77 -1.38
C PRO A 239 5.11 3.18 -2.80
N THR A 240 5.40 2.34 -3.78
CA THR A 240 5.07 2.59 -5.19
C THR A 240 5.03 1.30 -5.99
N THR A 241 4.53 1.37 -7.23
CA THR A 241 4.77 0.34 -8.26
C THR A 241 5.83 0.76 -9.30
N GLY A 242 6.49 1.91 -9.13
CA GLY A 242 7.54 2.37 -10.04
C GLY A 242 7.04 3.04 -11.33
N ASN A 243 7.98 3.40 -12.20
CA ASN A 243 7.72 3.90 -13.55
C ASN A 243 8.06 2.83 -14.59
N ASP A 244 7.05 2.10 -15.00
CA ASP A 244 7.19 0.87 -15.76
C ASP A 244 7.09 1.10 -17.25
N THR A 245 7.64 0.16 -18.01
CA THR A 245 7.40 0.03 -19.45
C THR A 245 6.87 -1.35 -19.74
N VAL A 246 5.72 -1.41 -20.41
CA VAL A 246 5.04 -2.65 -20.75
C VAL A 246 4.82 -2.73 -22.26
N ARG A 247 5.31 -3.82 -22.85
CA ARG A 247 4.88 -4.21 -24.20
C ARG A 247 3.50 -4.87 -24.08
N PHE A 248 2.47 -4.21 -24.58
CA PHE A 248 1.07 -4.52 -24.37
C PHE A 248 0.33 -4.69 -25.70
N THR A 249 -0.34 -5.82 -25.88
CA THR A 249 -1.04 -6.20 -27.11
C THR A 249 -2.55 -6.30 -26.89
N SER A 250 -3.31 -6.56 -27.97
CA SER A 250 -4.76 -6.77 -27.89
C SER A 250 -5.17 -8.07 -27.16
N ARG A 251 -4.20 -8.86 -26.68
CA ARG A 251 -4.42 -10.11 -25.95
C ARG A 251 -3.99 -10.04 -24.48
N ASP A 252 -3.57 -8.88 -24.03
CA ASP A 252 -3.00 -8.68 -22.70
C ASP A 252 -3.98 -7.95 -21.78
N LEU A 253 -3.82 -8.20 -20.49
CA LEU A 253 -4.59 -7.56 -19.42
C LEU A 253 -3.65 -6.72 -18.56
N LEU A 254 -4.08 -5.51 -18.26
CA LEU A 254 -3.54 -4.71 -17.16
C LEU A 254 -4.49 -4.88 -15.97
N VAL A 255 -3.95 -5.25 -14.81
CA VAL A 255 -4.76 -5.50 -13.61
C VAL A 255 -4.22 -4.66 -12.47
N THR A 256 -5.10 -3.86 -11.86
CA THR A 256 -4.79 -3.03 -10.69
C THR A 256 -5.69 -3.38 -9.50
N THR A 257 -5.32 -2.97 -8.29
CA THR A 257 -6.16 -3.17 -7.09
C THR A 257 -6.84 -1.90 -6.60
N THR A 258 -6.58 -0.78 -7.26
CA THR A 258 -7.38 0.45 -7.21
C THR A 258 -7.85 0.81 -8.62
N ALA A 259 -9.07 1.34 -8.73
CA ALA A 259 -9.59 1.78 -10.02
C ALA A 259 -8.73 2.93 -10.57
N ILE A 260 -8.33 2.81 -11.82
CA ILE A 260 -7.79 3.92 -12.60
C ILE A 260 -8.92 4.91 -12.90
N ALA A 261 -8.63 6.20 -12.74
CA ALA A 261 -9.61 7.27 -12.91
C ALA A 261 -10.17 7.31 -14.35
N ASP A 262 -11.50 7.22 -14.45
CA ASP A 262 -12.27 7.47 -15.66
C ASP A 262 -13.03 8.80 -15.50
N GLY A 263 -12.46 9.87 -16.05
CA GLY A 263 -12.97 11.23 -15.84
C GLY A 263 -14.33 11.52 -16.49
N ASN A 264 -14.69 10.79 -17.55
CA ASN A 264 -15.97 10.97 -18.25
C ASN A 264 -16.94 9.80 -18.05
N GLY A 265 -16.49 8.70 -17.45
CA GLY A 265 -17.33 7.56 -17.08
C GLY A 265 -17.82 6.75 -18.26
N ASP A 266 -17.10 6.77 -19.40
CA ASP A 266 -17.47 6.05 -20.61
C ASP A 266 -16.87 4.64 -20.69
N GLY A 267 -16.05 4.24 -19.71
CA GLY A 267 -15.36 2.97 -19.65
C GLY A 267 -14.06 2.93 -20.47
N ILE A 268 -13.61 4.07 -21.02
CA ILE A 268 -12.36 4.18 -21.77
C ILE A 268 -11.38 5.08 -21.00
N ILE A 269 -10.31 4.47 -20.50
CA ILE A 269 -9.23 5.18 -19.83
C ILE A 269 -8.35 5.84 -20.89
N SER A 270 -8.50 7.15 -21.07
CA SER A 270 -7.69 7.93 -22.01
C SER A 270 -6.52 8.61 -21.32
N PHE A 271 -5.32 8.46 -21.87
CA PHE A 271 -4.08 9.03 -21.34
C PHE A 271 -3.19 9.57 -22.45
N SER A 272 -2.37 10.57 -22.13
CA SER A 272 -1.58 11.31 -23.11
C SER A 272 -0.09 10.94 -23.03
N GLY A 273 0.62 11.02 -24.15
CA GLY A 273 2.07 10.76 -24.18
C GLY A 273 2.48 9.30 -24.04
N GLY A 274 1.55 8.35 -24.12
CA GLY A 274 1.85 6.92 -24.02
C GLY A 274 2.01 6.38 -22.60
N VAL A 275 1.86 7.25 -21.60
CA VAL A 275 2.09 6.94 -20.19
C VAL A 275 0.78 7.02 -19.43
N LEU A 276 0.40 5.89 -18.83
CA LEU A 276 -0.76 5.76 -17.98
C LEU A 276 -0.36 6.05 -16.53
N ASP A 277 -1.10 6.92 -15.86
CA ASP A 277 -0.96 7.16 -14.44
C ASP A 277 -1.78 6.11 -13.66
N LEU A 278 -1.13 5.37 -12.78
CA LEU A 278 -1.79 4.39 -11.92
C LEU A 278 -2.29 5.09 -10.66
N SER A 279 -3.53 4.79 -10.27
CA SER A 279 -4.11 5.36 -9.04
C SER A 279 -3.55 4.70 -7.77
N GLY A 280 -3.94 5.21 -6.59
CA GLY A 280 -3.55 4.62 -5.31
C GLY A 280 -2.09 4.89 -4.94
N ASN A 281 -1.36 3.85 -4.53
CA ASN A 281 0.09 3.92 -4.35
C ASN A 281 0.84 3.70 -5.67
N GLY A 282 0.17 3.64 -6.83
CA GLY A 282 0.81 3.33 -8.10
C GLY A 282 1.89 4.33 -8.52
N GLY A 283 2.60 3.97 -9.57
CA GLY A 283 3.40 4.93 -10.34
C GLY A 283 2.84 5.08 -11.75
N THR A 284 3.68 4.91 -12.76
CA THR A 284 3.25 5.10 -14.16
C THR A 284 3.58 3.89 -15.02
N VAL A 285 2.82 3.66 -16.08
CA VAL A 285 3.10 2.59 -17.04
C VAL A 285 3.11 3.16 -18.46
N ALA A 286 4.27 3.12 -19.10
CA ALA A 286 4.39 3.37 -20.53
C ALA A 286 3.97 2.12 -21.32
N LEU A 287 2.83 2.21 -22.02
CA LEU A 287 2.25 1.09 -22.76
C LEU A 287 2.56 1.21 -24.24
N SER A 288 3.08 0.13 -24.86
CA SER A 288 3.31 0.10 -26.31
C SER A 288 3.01 -1.26 -26.92
N ASP A 289 2.46 -1.30 -28.13
CA ASP A 289 2.31 -2.54 -28.92
C ASP A 289 3.63 -2.99 -29.58
N GLY A 290 4.71 -2.24 -29.33
CA GLY A 290 6.02 -2.41 -29.92
C GLY A 290 6.27 -1.63 -31.20
N ALA A 291 5.27 -0.96 -31.75
CA ALA A 291 5.38 -0.04 -32.87
C ALA A 291 5.00 1.39 -32.48
N SER A 292 3.96 1.55 -31.65
CA SER A 292 3.44 2.83 -31.16
C SER A 292 3.07 2.73 -29.68
N GLY A 293 3.09 3.88 -28.99
CA GLY A 293 2.52 3.99 -27.65
C GLY A 293 1.00 3.89 -27.71
N LEU A 294 0.39 3.17 -26.77
CA LEU A 294 -1.06 3.19 -26.57
C LEU A 294 -1.44 4.52 -25.91
N SER A 295 -2.67 4.98 -26.15
CA SER A 295 -3.21 6.18 -25.48
C SER A 295 -4.54 5.91 -24.79
N GLN A 296 -5.06 4.69 -24.92
CA GLN A 296 -6.35 4.30 -24.40
C GLN A 296 -6.34 2.83 -23.98
N LEU A 297 -7.09 2.54 -22.92
CA LEU A 297 -7.49 1.20 -22.51
C LEU A 297 -9.01 1.16 -22.33
N GLU A 298 -9.63 0.01 -22.53
CA GLU A 298 -11.01 -0.24 -22.10
C GLU A 298 -11.04 -0.86 -20.71
N PHE A 299 -12.02 -0.48 -19.90
CA PHE A 299 -12.29 -1.09 -18.61
C PHE A 299 -13.23 -2.29 -18.77
N ASP A 300 -12.72 -3.49 -18.48
CA ASP A 300 -13.44 -4.75 -18.66
C ASP A 300 -14.31 -5.14 -17.46
N GLY A 301 -14.18 -4.40 -16.36
CA GLY A 301 -14.89 -4.63 -15.10
C GLY A 301 -13.96 -4.95 -13.94
N SER A 302 -14.58 -5.30 -12.81
CA SER A 302 -13.86 -5.65 -11.60
C SER A 302 -14.41 -6.90 -10.92
N VAL A 303 -13.56 -7.55 -10.13
CA VAL A 303 -13.94 -8.71 -9.31
C VAL A 303 -13.37 -8.57 -7.90
N VAL A 304 -14.19 -8.89 -6.90
CA VAL A 304 -13.75 -8.97 -5.51
C VAL A 304 -13.43 -10.43 -5.16
N ARG A 305 -12.24 -10.66 -4.60
CA ARG A 305 -11.80 -11.95 -4.07
C ARG A 305 -11.01 -11.75 -2.80
N ASN A 306 -11.42 -12.47 -1.74
CA ASN A 306 -10.71 -12.50 -0.46
C ASN A 306 -10.37 -11.10 0.11
N GLY A 307 -11.25 -10.12 -0.09
CA GLY A 307 -11.08 -8.74 0.40
C GLY A 307 -10.34 -7.79 -0.54
N VAL A 308 -9.77 -8.28 -1.65
CA VAL A 308 -9.12 -7.45 -2.67
C VAL A 308 -10.07 -7.26 -3.86
N THR A 309 -10.16 -6.03 -4.37
CA THR A 309 -10.84 -5.74 -5.63
C THR A 309 -9.81 -5.66 -6.74
N TYR A 310 -10.04 -6.38 -7.82
CA TYR A 310 -9.19 -6.38 -9.02
C TYR A 310 -9.93 -5.65 -10.13
N TYR A 311 -9.32 -4.60 -10.67
CA TYR A 311 -9.83 -3.84 -11.81
C TYR A 311 -9.05 -4.29 -13.05
N VAL A 312 -9.77 -4.65 -14.11
CA VAL A 312 -9.19 -5.23 -15.31
C VAL A 312 -9.37 -4.29 -16.48
N TYR A 313 -8.28 -4.07 -17.21
CA TYR A 313 -8.22 -3.23 -18.38
C TYR A 313 -7.54 -3.97 -19.52
N SER A 314 -7.96 -3.67 -20.73
CA SER A 314 -7.38 -4.25 -21.95
C SER A 314 -7.27 -3.18 -23.05
N ALA A 315 -6.63 -3.51 -24.16
CA ALA A 315 -6.56 -2.60 -25.30
C ALA A 315 -7.95 -2.48 -25.94
N LEU A 316 -8.28 -1.33 -26.52
CA LEU A 316 -9.59 -1.13 -27.16
C LEU A 316 -9.96 -2.26 -28.14
N GLY A 317 -11.14 -2.87 -27.92
CA GLY A 317 -11.63 -3.99 -28.72
C GLY A 317 -10.80 -5.27 -28.53
N SER A 318 -10.35 -5.53 -27.30
CA SER A 318 -9.53 -6.70 -26.98
C SER A 318 -10.29 -8.01 -27.20
N ASP A 319 -9.52 -9.08 -27.47
CA ASP A 319 -10.05 -10.44 -27.51
C ASP A 319 -10.16 -11.08 -26.12
N VAL A 320 -9.73 -10.38 -25.06
CA VAL A 320 -9.70 -10.85 -23.67
C VAL A 320 -10.25 -9.79 -22.73
N GLY A 321 -10.63 -10.20 -21.53
CA GLY A 321 -11.04 -9.26 -20.49
C GLY A 321 -11.16 -9.92 -19.12
N LEU A 322 -12.07 -9.40 -18.28
CA LEU A 322 -12.28 -9.87 -16.91
C LEU A 322 -12.50 -11.39 -16.79
N ALA A 323 -13.17 -12.00 -17.77
CA ALA A 323 -13.44 -13.45 -17.78
C ALA A 323 -12.17 -14.31 -17.89
N ASP A 324 -11.08 -13.74 -18.41
CA ASP A 324 -9.79 -14.39 -18.55
C ASP A 324 -8.92 -14.24 -17.30
N LEU A 325 -9.23 -13.29 -16.39
CA LEU A 325 -8.48 -13.12 -15.15
C LEU A 325 -8.72 -14.29 -14.18
N ARG A 326 -7.63 -14.83 -13.64
CA ARG A 326 -7.64 -15.82 -12.56
C ARG A 326 -6.96 -15.26 -11.32
N VAL A 327 -7.73 -15.22 -10.24
CA VAL A 327 -7.30 -14.75 -8.91
C VAL A 327 -7.54 -15.85 -7.89
N GLY A 328 -6.61 -15.99 -6.95
CA GLY A 328 -6.58 -17.06 -5.95
C GLY A 328 -7.47 -16.83 -4.73
#